data_AF-A0A349FBU0-F1
#
_entry.id   AF-A0A349FBU0-F1
#
_cell.length_a   1.000
_cell.length_b   1.000
_cell.length_c   1.000
_cell.angle_alpha   90.00
_cell.angle_beta   90.00
_cell.angle_gamma   90.00
#
_symmetry.space_group_name_H-M   'P 1'
#
loop_
_entity.id
_entity.type
_entity.pdbx_description
1 polymer ?
#
loop_
_entity_poly.entity_id
_entity_poly.type
_entity_poly.pdbx_seq_one_letter_code
_entity_poly.pdbx_strand_id
1 'polypeptide(L)'
;MTFALGQRWISDTESDLGLGTVVALDARTVSLMFAASEENRVYARSDAPVTRVTFNVGDVIESQQGWSLKVEQVVEEQGLLSYVGTREEDGEQDVVLREIMLSNQIRFNKPQDKLFAGQIDRMDNFVLRFRALQNQYQQHKSPMRGLCGMRAGLIPHQLYIAHEVGRRHAPRVLLA
;
A
#
# COMPACT_ATOMS: atom_id res chain seq x y z
N MET A 1 15.28 -22.12 -0.98
CA MET A 1 15.35 -20.71 -0.54
C MET A 1 16.45 -20.56 0.49
N THR A 2 17.31 -19.55 0.36
CA THR A 2 18.43 -19.33 1.28
C THR A 2 18.12 -18.10 2.12
N PHE A 3 17.71 -18.32 3.36
CA PHE A 3 17.49 -17.23 4.32
C PHE A 3 18.83 -16.75 4.88
N ALA A 4 18.95 -15.45 5.09
CA ALA A 4 20.04 -14.80 5.80
C ALA A 4 19.49 -13.84 6.85
N LEU A 5 20.23 -13.64 7.95
CA LEU A 5 19.85 -12.73 9.02
C LEU A 5 19.78 -11.30 8.52
N GLY A 6 18.69 -10.59 8.80
CA GLY A 6 18.46 -9.22 8.35
C GLY A 6 17.68 -9.09 7.05
N GLN A 7 17.37 -10.19 6.35
CA GLN A 7 16.55 -10.15 5.15
C GLN A 7 15.10 -9.74 5.43
N ARG A 8 14.46 -9.08 4.46
CA ARG A 8 13.05 -8.66 4.54
C ARG A 8 12.10 -9.58 3.76
N TRP A 9 11.04 -10.03 4.43
CA TRP A 9 10.07 -11.00 3.91
C TRP A 9 8.64 -10.63 4.33
N ILE A 10 7.66 -11.03 3.52
CA ILE A 10 6.23 -10.92 3.86
C ILE A 10 5.64 -12.31 4.05
N SER A 11 4.59 -12.41 4.86
CA SER A 11 3.75 -13.61 4.94
C SER A 11 2.74 -13.61 3.79
N ASP A 12 2.63 -14.72 3.06
CA ASP A 12 1.67 -14.85 1.96
C ASP A 12 0.25 -15.10 2.48
N THR A 13 0.12 -15.69 3.67
CA THR A 13 -1.17 -15.99 4.30
C THR A 13 -1.69 -14.88 5.18
N GLU A 14 -0.78 -14.06 5.76
CA GLU A 14 -1.11 -13.03 6.74
C GLU A 14 -0.52 -11.67 6.30
N SER A 15 -1.12 -11.07 5.27
CA SER A 15 -0.67 -9.78 4.73
C SER A 15 -0.75 -8.62 5.74
N ASP A 16 -1.59 -8.75 6.76
CA ASP A 16 -1.82 -7.72 7.78
C ASP A 16 -0.63 -7.55 8.73
N LEU A 17 0.28 -8.53 8.80
CA LEU A 17 1.51 -8.47 9.61
C LEU A 17 2.55 -7.48 9.03
N GLY A 18 2.43 -7.13 7.75
CA GLY A 18 3.37 -6.24 7.07
C GLY A 18 4.74 -6.87 6.79
N LEU A 19 5.79 -6.05 6.83
CA LEU A 19 7.15 -6.48 6.48
C LEU A 19 7.89 -7.10 7.69
N GLY A 20 8.23 -8.38 7.56
CA GLY A 20 9.01 -9.13 8.53
C GLY A 20 10.52 -9.06 8.27
N THR A 21 11.32 -9.15 9.34
CA THR A 21 12.79 -9.27 9.29
C THR A 21 13.23 -10.61 9.83
N VAL A 22 14.16 -11.29 9.15
CA VAL A 22 14.75 -12.54 9.65
C VAL A 22 15.65 -12.23 10.85
N VAL A 23 15.24 -12.66 12.04
CA VAL A 23 15.94 -12.40 13.31
C VAL A 23 16.72 -13.61 13.83
N ALA A 24 16.31 -14.83 13.46
CA ALA A 24 17.02 -16.06 13.83
C ALA A 24 16.87 -17.13 12.75
N LEU A 25 17.91 -17.96 12.63
CA LEU A 25 17.97 -19.08 11.71
C LEU A 25 18.49 -20.31 12.43
N ASP A 26 17.69 -21.38 12.43
CA ASP A 26 18.07 -22.69 12.94
C ASP A 26 18.18 -23.69 11.78
N ALA A 27 18.53 -24.94 12.11
CA ALA A 27 18.69 -26.02 11.14
C ALA A 27 17.41 -26.30 10.32
N ARG A 28 16.22 -26.12 10.91
CA ARG A 28 14.93 -26.43 10.27
C ARG A 28 13.92 -25.28 10.28
N THR A 29 14.19 -24.21 11.03
CA THR A 29 13.23 -23.13 11.26
C THR A 29 13.85 -21.77 10.94
N VAL A 30 12.99 -20.83 10.54
CA VAL A 30 13.31 -19.41 10.37
C VAL A 30 12.36 -18.60 11.22
N SER A 31 12.91 -17.65 11.97
CA SER A 31 12.13 -16.73 12.82
C SER A 31 12.10 -15.35 12.18
N LEU A 32 10.89 -14.86 11.93
CA LEU A 32 10.59 -13.55 11.34
C LEU A 32 9.93 -12.65 12.39
N MET A 33 10.51 -11.46 12.59
CA MET A 33 9.95 -10.39 13.42
C MET A 33 9.17 -9.42 12.53
N PHE A 34 7.87 -9.30 12.77
CA PHE A 34 6.97 -8.36 12.10
C PHE A 34 6.82 -7.10 12.95
N ALA A 35 7.68 -6.11 12.70
CA ALA A 35 7.76 -4.90 13.53
C ALA A 35 6.52 -3.99 13.43
N ALA A 36 5.66 -4.15 12.40
CA ALA A 36 4.40 -3.40 12.31
C ALA A 36 3.33 -3.92 13.29
N SER A 37 3.34 -5.22 13.59
CA SER A 37 2.39 -5.87 14.51
C SER A 37 3.03 -6.28 15.85
N GLU A 38 4.34 -6.05 16.02
CA GLU A 38 5.14 -6.48 17.18
C GLU A 38 5.08 -8.00 17.43
N GLU A 39 4.89 -8.80 16.38
CA GLU A 39 4.78 -10.25 16.47
C GLU A 39 5.99 -10.98 15.90
N ASN A 40 6.34 -12.11 16.52
CA ASN A 40 7.29 -13.07 15.98
C ASN A 40 6.56 -14.29 15.42
N ARG A 41 6.90 -14.69 14.20
CA ARG A 41 6.44 -15.96 13.62
C ARG A 41 7.62 -16.86 13.30
N VAL A 42 7.45 -18.14 13.56
CA VAL A 42 8.45 -19.17 13.27
C VAL A 42 7.88 -20.09 12.19
N TYR A 43 8.62 -20.24 11.10
CA TYR A 43 8.23 -21.08 9.97
C TYR A 43 9.23 -22.21 9.74
N ALA A 44 8.77 -23.32 9.17
CA ALA A 44 9.65 -24.38 8.70
C ALA A 44 10.37 -23.92 7.42
N ARG A 45 11.70 -24.08 7.38
CA ARG A 45 12.55 -23.56 6.29
C ARG A 45 12.27 -24.19 4.92
N SER A 46 11.71 -25.40 4.90
CA SER A 46 11.42 -26.15 3.66
C SER A 46 10.17 -25.66 2.93
N ASP A 47 9.20 -25.11 3.65
CA ASP A 47 7.86 -24.80 3.13
C ASP A 47 7.26 -23.58 3.83
N ALA A 48 8.09 -22.55 4.04
CA ALA A 48 7.63 -21.31 4.65
C ALA A 48 6.77 -20.54 3.63
N PRO A 49 5.50 -20.20 3.95
CA PRO A 49 4.62 -19.42 3.09
C PRO A 49 4.99 -17.93 3.15
N VAL A 50 6.22 -17.64 2.76
CA VAL A 50 6.81 -16.30 2.84
C VAL A 50 7.48 -15.94 1.52
N THR A 51 7.27 -14.70 1.11
CA THR A 51 7.87 -14.15 -0.12
C THR A 51 8.93 -13.11 0.23
N ARG A 52 10.08 -13.19 -0.43
CA ARG A 52 11.18 -12.23 -0.25
C ARG A 52 10.78 -10.90 -0.88
N VAL A 53 10.97 -9.81 -0.15
CA VAL A 53 10.74 -8.47 -0.71
C VAL A 53 12.04 -7.94 -1.29
N THR A 54 12.00 -7.59 -2.57
CA THR A 54 13.11 -6.97 -3.28
C THR A 54 12.59 -5.80 -4.11
N PHE A 55 13.28 -4.67 -4.06
CA PHE A 55 12.96 -3.51 -4.89
C PHE A 55 13.90 -3.44 -6.09
N ASN A 56 13.42 -2.86 -7.19
CA ASN A 56 14.19 -2.72 -8.42
C ASN A 56 14.70 -1.29 -8.59
N VAL A 57 15.69 -1.14 -9.47
CA VAL A 57 16.16 0.18 -9.91
C VAL A 57 14.98 0.97 -10.50
N GLY A 58 14.82 2.21 -10.05
CA GLY A 58 13.74 3.11 -10.43
C GLY A 58 12.54 3.10 -9.47
N ASP A 59 12.49 2.18 -8.50
CA ASP A 59 11.48 2.23 -7.45
C ASP A 59 11.82 3.30 -6.40
N VAL A 60 10.78 3.84 -5.76
CA VAL A 60 10.90 4.75 -4.61
C VAL A 60 10.58 3.96 -3.35
N ILE A 61 11.55 3.89 -2.43
CA ILE A 61 11.47 3.11 -1.19
C ILE A 61 11.56 4.04 0.02
N GLU A 62 10.89 3.66 1.11
CA GLU A 62 10.84 4.45 2.34
C GLU A 62 11.73 3.82 3.43
N SER A 63 12.52 4.66 4.10
CA SER A 63 13.31 4.29 5.27
C SER A 63 12.44 4.28 6.53
N GLN A 64 12.83 3.51 7.55
CA GLN A 64 12.21 3.57 8.89
C GLN A 64 12.25 4.96 9.52
N GLN A 65 13.16 5.82 9.07
CA GLN A 65 13.28 7.21 9.51
C GLN A 65 12.30 8.16 8.82
N GLY A 66 11.45 7.67 7.91
CA GLY A 66 10.38 8.43 7.25
C GLY A 66 10.78 9.15 5.96
N TRP A 67 12.04 9.08 5.56
CA TRP A 67 12.51 9.66 4.30
C TRP A 67 12.49 8.63 3.16
N SER A 68 12.37 9.14 1.92
CA SER A 68 12.28 8.31 0.71
C SER A 68 13.57 8.34 -0.11
N LEU A 69 13.93 7.18 -0.68
CA LEU A 69 15.06 6.97 -1.58
C LEU A 69 14.54 6.52 -2.95
N LYS A 70 15.02 7.16 -4.02
CA LYS A 70 14.88 6.63 -5.37
C LYS A 70 16.06 5.70 -5.67
N VAL A 71 15.77 4.42 -5.90
CA VAL A 71 16.80 3.40 -6.12
C VAL A 71 17.44 3.57 -7.49
N GLU A 72 18.76 3.70 -7.52
CA GLU A 72 19.57 3.80 -8.75
C GLU A 72 20.42 2.54 -8.94
N GLN A 73 20.85 1.93 -7.85
CA GLN A 73 21.64 0.70 -7.85
C GLN A 73 21.21 -0.21 -6.68
N VAL A 74 21.26 -1.52 -6.93
CA VAL A 74 21.06 -2.55 -5.89
C VAL A 74 22.35 -3.36 -5.78
N VAL A 75 22.89 -3.43 -4.57
CA VAL A 75 24.12 -4.18 -4.26
C VAL A 75 23.74 -5.36 -3.36
N GLU A 76 24.15 -6.56 -3.76
CA GLU A 76 23.97 -7.78 -2.96
C GLU A 76 25.31 -8.22 -2.35
N GLU A 77 25.37 -8.27 -1.02
CA GLU A 77 26.52 -8.77 -0.27
C GLU A 77 26.06 -9.81 0.75
N GLN A 78 26.65 -11.01 0.72
CA GLN A 78 26.35 -12.10 1.66
C GLN A 78 24.85 -12.46 1.74
N GLY A 79 24.12 -12.29 0.63
CA GLY A 79 22.69 -12.54 0.55
C GLY A 79 21.80 -11.42 1.12
N LEU A 80 22.38 -10.28 1.47
CA LEU A 80 21.69 -9.07 1.91
C LEU A 80 21.70 -7.99 0.83
N LEU A 81 20.60 -7.26 0.73
CA LEU A 81 20.44 -6.19 -0.26
C LEU A 81 20.68 -4.81 0.37
N SER A 82 21.49 -4.00 -0.31
CA SER A 82 21.66 -2.57 -0.06
C SER A 82 21.24 -1.78 -1.29
N TYR A 83 20.37 -0.80 -1.06
CA TYR A 83 19.85 0.08 -2.10
C TYR A 83 20.63 1.39 -2.08
N VAL A 84 21.17 1.80 -3.23
CA VAL A 84 21.91 3.05 -3.39
C VAL A 84 21.14 3.96 -4.34
N GLY A 85 21.05 5.24 -4.02
CA GLY A 85 20.47 6.22 -4.93
C GLY A 85 20.29 7.59 -4.30
N THR A 86 19.28 8.32 -4.79
CA THR A 86 19.07 9.73 -4.43
C THR A 86 17.93 9.88 -3.42
N ARG A 87 18.15 10.62 -2.34
CA ARG A 87 17.13 10.93 -1.32
C ARG A 87 16.20 12.03 -1.81
N GLU A 88 14.88 11.84 -1.72
CA GLU A 88 13.91 12.80 -2.29
C GLU A 88 13.78 14.11 -1.51
N GLU A 89 14.03 14.09 -0.19
CA GLU A 89 13.87 15.29 0.65
C GLU A 89 15.01 16.30 0.47
N ASP A 90 16.25 15.82 0.55
CA ASP A 90 17.45 16.66 0.58
C ASP A 90 18.18 16.68 -0.79
N GLY A 91 17.80 15.81 -1.72
CA GLY A 91 18.46 15.65 -3.03
C GLY A 91 19.87 15.05 -2.94
N GLU A 92 20.26 14.51 -1.79
CA GLU A 92 21.56 13.89 -1.57
C GLU A 92 21.69 12.61 -2.41
N GLN A 93 22.78 12.52 -3.18
CA GLN A 93 23.10 11.40 -4.06
C GLN A 93 23.96 10.36 -3.34
N ASP A 94 24.01 9.14 -3.88
CA ASP A 94 24.80 8.01 -3.35
C ASP A 94 24.45 7.62 -1.89
N VAL A 95 23.21 7.89 -1.46
CA VAL A 95 22.72 7.48 -0.14
C VAL A 95 22.46 5.97 -0.15
N VAL A 96 23.02 5.27 0.84
CA VAL A 96 22.90 3.82 0.99
C VAL A 96 21.84 3.47 2.04
N LEU A 97 20.78 2.78 1.62
CA LEU A 97 19.74 2.22 2.47
C LEU A 97 19.84 0.69 2.50
N ARG A 98 20.22 0.13 3.65
CA ARG A 98 20.26 -1.32 3.87
C ARG A 98 18.83 -1.86 4.00
N GLU A 99 18.58 -3.09 3.54
CA GLU A 99 17.22 -3.66 3.59
C GLU A 99 16.62 -3.73 5.00
N ILE A 100 17.45 -3.91 6.04
CA ILE A 100 17.00 -3.90 7.45
C ILE A 100 16.39 -2.57 7.89
N MET A 101 16.77 -1.46 7.24
CA MET A 101 16.30 -0.11 7.53
C MET A 101 15.08 0.29 6.68
N LEU A 102 14.57 -0.62 5.83
CA LEU A 102 13.32 -0.40 5.10
C LEU A 102 12.14 -0.22 6.06
N SER A 103 11.25 0.71 5.73
CA SER A 103 9.99 0.92 6.46
C SER A 103 9.21 -0.39 6.62
N ASN A 104 8.57 -0.55 7.78
CA ASN A 104 7.76 -1.73 8.08
C ASN A 104 6.42 -1.73 7.33
N GLN A 105 6.00 -0.54 6.87
CA GLN A 105 4.80 -0.35 6.07
C GLN A 105 5.18 -0.36 4.59
N ILE A 106 5.15 -1.55 3.98
CA ILE A 106 5.22 -1.63 2.52
C ILE A 106 3.86 -1.27 1.94
N ARG A 107 3.88 -0.30 1.03
CA ARG A 107 2.82 -0.13 0.04
C ARG A 107 3.26 -0.84 -1.24
N PHE A 108 2.68 -2.01 -1.52
CA PHE A 108 2.82 -2.62 -2.85
C PHE A 108 2.10 -1.73 -3.85
N ASN A 109 2.86 -0.82 -4.48
CA ASN A 109 2.30 0.21 -5.33
C ASN A 109 1.88 -0.32 -6.70
N LYS A 110 2.47 -1.43 -7.18
CA LYS A 110 2.20 -1.97 -8.52
C LYS A 110 1.54 -3.34 -8.43
N PRO A 111 0.37 -3.55 -9.08
CA PRO A 111 -0.32 -4.85 -9.09
C PRO A 111 0.48 -5.94 -9.81
N GLN A 112 1.38 -5.58 -10.72
CA GLN A 112 2.29 -6.52 -11.39
C GLN A 112 3.27 -7.18 -10.41
N ASP A 113 3.74 -6.46 -9.40
CA ASP A 113 4.70 -6.99 -8.42
C ASP A 113 4.02 -8.04 -7.54
N LYS A 114 2.75 -7.80 -7.17
CA LYS A 114 1.92 -8.79 -6.48
C LYS A 114 1.72 -10.04 -7.32
N LEU A 115 1.45 -9.88 -8.62
CA LEU A 115 1.27 -11.01 -9.54
C LEU A 115 2.56 -11.85 -9.68
N PHE A 116 3.72 -11.20 -9.80
CA PHE A 116 5.02 -11.88 -9.88
C PHE A 116 5.43 -12.55 -8.56
N ALA A 117 5.01 -12.00 -7.44
CA ALA A 117 5.12 -12.61 -6.11
C ALA A 117 4.15 -13.79 -5.90
N GLY A 118 3.31 -14.14 -6.88
CA GLY A 118 2.31 -15.20 -6.74
C GLY A 118 1.12 -14.83 -5.85
N GLN A 119 1.02 -13.57 -5.42
CA GLN A 119 -0.08 -13.07 -4.61
C GLN A 119 -1.27 -12.73 -5.51
N ILE A 120 -2.12 -13.73 -5.72
CA ILE A 120 -3.31 -13.61 -6.56
C ILE A 120 -4.54 -13.43 -5.67
N ASP A 121 -5.13 -12.24 -5.74
CA ASP A 121 -6.40 -11.94 -5.07
C ASP A 121 -7.56 -12.74 -5.69
N ARG A 122 -8.64 -12.92 -4.93
CA ARG A 122 -9.88 -13.52 -5.45
C ARG A 122 -10.46 -12.70 -6.60
N MET A 123 -10.88 -13.39 -7.66
CA MET A 123 -11.50 -12.77 -8.83
C MET A 123 -12.72 -11.90 -8.48
N ASP A 124 -13.54 -12.33 -7.52
CA ASP A 124 -14.72 -11.59 -7.07
C ASP A 124 -14.37 -10.20 -6.53
N ASN A 125 -13.24 -10.09 -5.80
CA ASN A 125 -12.77 -8.82 -5.24
C ASN A 125 -12.29 -7.87 -6.33
N PHE A 126 -11.61 -8.39 -7.35
CA PHE A 126 -11.20 -7.59 -8.51
C PHE A 126 -12.42 -7.02 -9.24
N VAL A 127 -13.41 -7.85 -9.53
CA VAL A 127 -14.66 -7.43 -10.20
C VAL A 127 -15.42 -6.41 -9.34
N LEU A 128 -15.52 -6.64 -8.03
CA LEU A 128 -16.16 -5.71 -7.11
C LEU A 128 -15.46 -4.36 -7.09
N ARG A 129 -14.12 -4.34 -6.99
CA ARG A 129 -13.33 -3.10 -7.00
C ARG A 129 -13.55 -2.31 -8.29
N PHE A 130 -13.52 -2.98 -9.44
CA PHE A 130 -13.79 -2.34 -10.73
C PHE A 130 -15.19 -1.73 -10.78
N ARG A 131 -16.22 -2.52 -10.42
CA ARG A 131 -17.62 -2.05 -10.40
C ARG A 131 -17.84 -0.91 -9.42
N ALA A 132 -17.22 -0.96 -8.24
CA ALA A 132 -17.31 0.09 -7.23
C ALA A 132 -16.76 1.42 -7.76
N LEU A 133 -15.57 1.41 -8.38
CA LEU A 133 -14.97 2.60 -8.98
C LEU A 133 -15.83 3.16 -10.12
N GLN A 134 -16.35 2.28 -10.98
CA GLN A 134 -17.24 2.69 -12.07
C GLN A 134 -18.52 3.33 -11.55
N ASN A 135 -19.18 2.72 -10.55
CA ASN A 135 -20.38 3.25 -9.93
C ASN A 135 -20.11 4.58 -9.22
N GLN A 136 -19.00 4.68 -8.49
CA GLN A 136 -18.58 5.91 -7.82
C GLN A 136 -18.36 7.03 -8.83
N TYR A 137 -17.69 6.76 -9.96
CA TYR A 137 -17.52 7.72 -11.05
C TYR A 137 -18.87 8.22 -11.61
N GLN A 138 -19.81 7.31 -11.88
CA GLN A 138 -21.13 7.70 -12.38
C GLN A 138 -21.92 8.54 -11.37
N GLN A 139 -21.87 8.20 -10.08
CA GLN A 139 -22.50 8.98 -9.02
C GLN A 139 -21.88 10.37 -8.87
N HIS A 140 -20.55 10.49 -8.98
CA HIS A 140 -19.86 11.78 -8.92
C HIS A 140 -20.22 12.70 -10.09
N LYS A 141 -20.42 12.12 -11.28
CA LYS A 141 -20.80 12.84 -12.51
C LYS A 141 -22.28 13.23 -12.55
N SER A 142 -23.12 12.60 -11.73
CA SER A 142 -24.58 12.83 -11.76
C SER A 142 -24.92 14.29 -11.48
N PRO A 143 -25.77 14.93 -12.32
CA PRO A 143 -26.24 16.30 -12.09
C PRO A 143 -27.15 16.41 -10.86
N MET A 144 -27.69 15.28 -10.38
CA MET A 144 -28.55 15.17 -9.20
C MET A 144 -27.77 14.83 -7.93
N ARG A 145 -26.43 14.83 -7.99
CA ARG A 145 -25.59 14.55 -6.83
C ARG A 145 -25.91 15.51 -5.68
N GLY A 146 -26.12 14.95 -4.50
CA GLY A 146 -26.52 15.71 -3.30
C GLY A 146 -28.03 15.93 -3.14
N LEU A 147 -28.84 15.63 -4.16
CA LEU A 147 -30.30 15.78 -4.11
C LEU A 147 -31.05 14.44 -3.98
N CYS A 148 -30.41 13.32 -4.31
CA CYS A 148 -31.04 11.99 -4.25
C CYS A 148 -30.99 11.29 -2.87
N GLY A 149 -30.19 11.79 -1.93
CA GLY A 149 -29.98 11.13 -0.63
C GLY A 149 -30.95 11.56 0.47
N MET A 150 -31.76 12.61 0.23
CA MET A 150 -32.65 13.15 1.25
C MET A 150 -33.90 12.27 1.42
N ARG A 151 -34.33 12.08 2.67
CA ARG A 151 -35.61 11.40 2.98
C ARG A 151 -36.75 12.42 3.01
N ALA A 152 -37.13 12.92 1.84
CA ALA A 152 -38.22 13.88 1.64
C ALA A 152 -39.04 13.53 0.39
N GLY A 153 -40.25 14.08 0.27
CA GLY A 153 -41.04 13.96 -0.95
C GLY A 153 -40.39 14.67 -2.13
N LEU A 154 -40.62 14.18 -3.35
CA LEU A 154 -40.12 14.80 -4.58
C LEU A 154 -41.00 16.00 -4.96
N ILE A 155 -40.90 17.08 -4.19
CA ILE A 155 -41.70 18.30 -4.39
C ILE A 155 -40.93 19.25 -5.35
N PRO A 156 -41.46 19.56 -6.55
CA PRO A 156 -40.70 20.25 -7.59
C PRO A 156 -40.10 21.60 -7.18
N HIS A 157 -40.87 22.45 -6.49
CA HIS A 157 -40.38 23.77 -6.08
C HIS A 157 -39.28 23.69 -5.01
N GLN A 158 -39.34 22.70 -4.12
CA GLN A 158 -38.31 22.48 -3.09
C GLN A 158 -37.00 21.97 -3.72
N LEU A 159 -37.11 21.04 -4.67
CA LEU A 159 -35.96 20.54 -5.44
C LEU A 159 -35.31 21.65 -6.26
N TYR A 160 -36.11 22.53 -6.86
CA TYR A 160 -35.62 23.69 -7.60
C TYR A 160 -34.76 24.61 -6.72
N ILE A 161 -35.27 25.00 -5.55
CA ILE A 161 -34.53 25.84 -4.60
C ILE A 161 -33.23 25.16 -4.14
N ALA A 162 -33.29 23.87 -3.79
CA ALA A 162 -32.12 23.12 -3.36
C ALA A 162 -31.06 23.03 -4.47
N HIS A 163 -31.47 22.83 -5.72
CA HIS A 163 -30.58 22.81 -6.88
C HIS A 163 -29.95 24.18 -7.16
N GLU A 164 -30.75 25.25 -7.14
CA GLU A 164 -30.30 26.59 -7.51
C GLU A 164 -29.38 27.20 -6.44
N VAL A 165 -29.76 27.09 -5.16
CA VAL A 165 -29.01 27.64 -4.04
C VAL A 165 -27.79 26.78 -3.71
N GLY A 166 -27.93 25.46 -3.75
CA GLY A 166 -26.85 24.51 -3.39
C GLY A 166 -25.65 24.51 -4.34
N ARG A 167 -25.77 25.07 -5.54
CA ARG A 167 -24.68 25.17 -6.52
C ARG A 167 -23.91 26.49 -6.46
N ARG A 168 -24.36 27.46 -5.68
CA ARG A 168 -23.69 28.76 -5.55
C ARG A 168 -22.53 28.64 -4.57
N HIS A 169 -21.46 29.39 -4.82
CA HIS A 169 -20.39 29.56 -3.84
C HIS A 169 -20.85 30.55 -2.76
N ALA A 170 -20.80 30.15 -1.48
CA ALA A 170 -21.22 30.95 -0.32
C ALA A 170 -22.64 31.55 -0.45
N PRO A 171 -23.70 30.72 -0.57
CA PRO A 171 -25.06 31.20 -0.79
C PRO A 171 -25.59 32.03 0.40
N ARG A 172 -26.18 33.18 0.10
CA ARG A 172 -26.97 34.01 1.03
C ARG A 172 -28.38 34.13 0.47
N VAL A 173 -29.35 33.57 1.17
CA VAL A 173 -30.74 33.48 0.71
C VAL A 173 -31.68 33.66 1.90
N LEU A 174 -32.80 34.35 1.69
CA LEU A 174 -33.90 34.44 2.65
C LEU A 174 -35.01 33.51 2.15
N LEU A 175 -35.39 32.54 2.98
CA LEU A 175 -36.53 31.64 2.74
C LEU A 175 -37.67 32.14 3.63
N ALA A 176 -38.73 32.67 3.02
CA ALA A 176 -39.93 33.16 3.71
C ALA A 176 -41.19 32.66 3.00
#